data_AF-A0A5C8SXW4-F1
#
_entry.id   AF-A0A5C8SXW4-F1
#
_cell.length_a   1.000
_cell.length_b   1.000
_cell.length_c   1.000
_cell.angle_alpha   90.00
_cell.angle_beta   90.00
_cell.angle_gamma   90.00
#
_symmetry.space_group_name_H-M   'P 1'
#
loop_
_entity.id
_entity.type
_entity.pdbx_description
1 polymer ?
#
loop_
_entity_poly.entity_id
_entity_poly.type
_entity_poly.pdbx_seq_one_letter_code
_entity_poly.pdbx_strand_id
1 'polypeptide(L)'
;MSRREAFVVDPGTEDAQRRAADPRASAWVSANAGAGKTKVLTDRVVRLLLDGAAPARILCLTFTKAAAANMSIRIFRTLGRWVTLGDAALSAELVA
;
A
#
# COMPACT_ATOMS: atom_id res chain seq x y z
N MET A 1 1.77 5.58 -33.03
CA MET A 1 1.04 5.34 -31.76
C MET A 1 1.78 4.25 -30.99
N SER A 2 2.82 4.63 -30.24
CA SER A 2 3.70 3.67 -29.55
C SER A 2 2.95 3.06 -28.36
N ARG A 3 2.69 1.74 -28.44
CA ARG A 3 2.13 0.95 -27.35
C ARG A 3 3.19 0.94 -26.25
N ARG A 4 2.97 1.69 -25.16
CA ARG A 4 3.82 1.58 -23.97
C ARG A 4 3.75 0.12 -23.52
N GLU A 5 4.86 -0.60 -23.61
CA GLU A 5 4.99 -1.92 -22.98
C GLU A 5 4.56 -1.77 -21.52
N ALA A 6 3.70 -2.67 -21.06
CA ALA A 6 3.26 -2.66 -19.68
C ALA A 6 4.49 -2.84 -18.79
N PHE A 7 4.68 -1.95 -17.81
CA PHE A 7 5.75 -2.08 -16.84
C PHE A 7 5.49 -3.34 -16.00
N VAL A 8 6.28 -4.39 -16.23
CA VAL A 8 6.18 -5.66 -15.49
C VAL A 8 7.08 -5.57 -14.27
N VAL A 9 6.50 -5.74 -13.08
CA VAL A 9 7.26 -5.93 -11.84
C VAL A 9 7.68 -7.39 -11.78
N ASP A 10 8.93 -7.66 -11.44
CA ASP A 10 9.36 -9.05 -11.32
C ASP A 10 8.66 -9.75 -10.14
N PRO A 11 8.33 -11.05 -10.26
CA PRO A 11 7.59 -11.77 -9.22
C PRO A 11 8.29 -11.75 -7.85
N GLY A 12 9.62 -11.74 -7.82
CA GLY A 12 10.38 -11.70 -6.56
C GLY A 12 10.21 -10.37 -5.83
N THR A 13 10.16 -9.25 -6.56
CA THR A 13 9.82 -7.94 -6.00
C THR A 13 8.39 -7.90 -5.50
N GLU A 14 7.43 -8.42 -6.25
CA GLU A 14 6.03 -8.49 -5.79
C GLU A 14 5.91 -9.27 -4.48
N ASP A 15 6.56 -10.42 -4.38
CA ASP A 15 6.59 -11.22 -3.16
C ASP A 15 7.24 -10.48 -2.00
N ALA A 16 8.37 -9.80 -2.23
CA ALA A 16 9.02 -9.01 -1.20
C ALA A 16 8.13 -7.87 -0.71
N GLN A 17 7.43 -7.19 -1.62
CA GLN A 17 6.47 -6.14 -1.28
C GLN A 17 5.26 -6.70 -0.51
N ARG A 18 4.70 -7.84 -0.95
CA ARG A 18 3.61 -8.54 -0.26
C ARG A 18 3.99 -8.92 1.17
N ARG A 19 5.19 -9.49 1.37
CA ARG A 19 5.72 -9.85 2.70
C ARG A 19 5.96 -8.61 3.57
N ALA A 20 6.53 -7.54 3.02
CA ALA A 20 6.77 -6.32 3.77
C ALA A 20 5.47 -5.61 4.22
N ALA A 21 4.39 -5.76 3.44
CA ALA A 21 3.08 -5.22 3.77
C ALA A 21 2.23 -6.13 4.68
N ASP A 22 2.67 -7.35 5.01
CA ASP A 22 1.94 -8.27 5.88
C ASP A 22 1.85 -7.72 7.32
N PRO A 23 0.64 -7.46 7.85
CA PRO A 23 0.42 -6.98 9.23
C PRO A 23 1.07 -7.85 10.31
N ARG A 24 1.20 -9.16 10.07
CA ARG A 24 1.66 -10.15 11.06
C ARG A 24 3.17 -10.23 11.18
N ALA A 25 3.90 -9.60 10.26
CA ALA A 25 5.36 -9.59 10.25
C ALA A 25 5.91 -8.20 10.56
N SER A 26 6.99 -8.12 11.34
CA SER A 26 7.85 -6.93 11.33
C SER A 26 8.71 -6.95 10.08
N ALA A 27 8.87 -5.80 9.42
CA ALA A 27 9.60 -5.70 8.16
C ALA A 27 10.62 -4.57 8.18
N TRP A 28 11.84 -4.88 7.73
CA TRP A 28 12.83 -3.89 7.34
C TRP A 28 12.92 -3.85 5.81
N VAL A 29 12.72 -2.68 5.21
CA VAL A 29 12.70 -2.53 3.75
C VAL A 29 13.87 -1.66 3.32
N SER A 30 14.88 -2.29 2.71
CA SER A 30 15.95 -1.60 1.99
C SER A 30 15.66 -1.68 0.49
N ALA A 31 15.49 -0.53 -0.17
CA ALA A 31 15.23 -0.48 -1.60
C ALA A 31 15.65 0.86 -2.21
N ASN A 32 15.98 0.86 -3.50
CA ASN A 32 16.37 2.05 -4.24
C ASN A 32 15.22 3.07 -4.38
N ALA A 33 15.55 4.29 -4.79
CA ALA A 33 14.55 5.29 -5.17
C ALA A 33 13.64 4.73 -6.27
N GLY A 34 12.35 5.06 -6.23
CA GLY A 34 11.36 4.56 -7.21
C GLY A 34 10.89 3.12 -7.01
N ALA A 35 11.50 2.32 -6.13
CA ALA A 35 11.16 0.91 -5.91
C ALA A 35 9.82 0.64 -5.18
N GLY A 36 8.94 1.64 -5.06
CA GLY A 36 7.61 1.44 -4.47
C GLY A 36 7.52 1.45 -2.94
N LYS A 37 8.58 1.83 -2.20
CA LYS A 37 8.58 1.85 -0.71
C LYS A 37 7.34 2.52 -0.09
N THR A 38 6.93 3.68 -0.61
CA THR A 38 5.75 4.40 -0.13
C THR A 38 4.45 3.64 -0.39
N LYS A 39 4.35 2.92 -1.52
CA LYS A 39 3.21 2.06 -1.81
C LYS A 39 3.16 0.91 -0.80
N VAL A 40 4.26 0.20 -0.58
CA VAL A 40 4.35 -0.86 0.43
C VAL A 40 3.91 -0.37 1.82
N LEU A 41 4.36 0.82 2.23
CA LEU A 41 4.00 1.40 3.53
C LEU A 41 2.50 1.74 3.62
N THR A 42 1.92 2.27 2.53
CA THR A 42 0.48 2.58 2.46
C THR A 42 -0.35 1.30 2.48
N ASP A 43 0.03 0.30 1.69
CA ASP A 43 -0.63 -1.01 1.63
C ASP A 43 -0.58 -1.70 3.00
N ARG A 44 0.56 -1.59 3.72
CA ARG A 44 0.69 -2.11 5.09
C ARG A 44 -0.31 -1.47 6.06
N VAL A 45 -0.47 -0.15 6.02
CA VAL A 45 -1.44 0.55 6.88
C VAL A 45 -2.86 0.09 6.57
N VAL A 46 -3.22 -0.01 5.30
CA VAL A 46 -4.53 -0.49 4.88
C VAL A 46 -4.77 -1.93 5.34
N ARG A 47 -3.78 -2.82 5.19
CA ARG A 47 -3.88 -4.20 5.67
C ARG A 47 -3.99 -4.31 7.18
N LEU A 48 -3.30 -3.46 7.95
CA LEU A 48 -3.47 -3.38 9.41
C LEU A 48 -4.90 -3.01 9.79
N LEU A 49 -5.49 -2.03 9.09
CA LEU A 49 -6.88 -1.64 9.31
C LEU A 49 -7.86 -2.79 8.99
N LEU A 50 -7.63 -3.50 7.88
CA LEU A 50 -8.43 -4.67 7.49
C LEU A 50 -8.28 -5.85 8.47
N ASP A 51 -7.10 -6.02 9.09
CA ASP A 51 -6.85 -7.01 10.16
C ASP A 51 -7.45 -6.57 11.52
N GLY A 52 -8.20 -5.46 11.55
CA GLY A 52 -8.97 -5.00 12.71
C GLY A 52 -8.23 -4.03 13.63
N ALA A 53 -7.06 -3.54 13.23
CA ALA A 53 -6.35 -2.54 14.03
C ALA A 53 -7.16 -1.23 14.09
N ALA A 54 -7.43 -0.76 15.32
CA ALA A 54 -8.01 0.57 15.51
C ALA A 54 -7.08 1.65 14.92
N PRO A 55 -7.57 2.59 14.09
CA PRO A 55 -6.73 3.58 13.43
C PRO A 55 -5.82 4.36 14.39
N ALA A 56 -6.32 4.71 15.58
CA ALA A 56 -5.58 5.43 16.61
C ALA A 56 -4.37 4.66 17.19
N ARG A 57 -4.28 3.35 16.94
CA ARG A 57 -3.13 2.50 17.34
C ARG A 57 -2.03 2.43 16.28
N ILE A 58 -2.22 3.03 15.11
CA ILE A 58 -1.24 3.01 14.02
C ILE A 58 -0.49 4.34 14.00
N LEU A 59 0.80 4.30 14.32
CA LEU A 59 1.69 5.46 14.22
C LEU A 59 2.56 5.35 12.97
N CYS A 60 2.41 6.29 12.04
CA CYS A 60 3.27 6.43 10.87
C CYS A 60 4.17 7.66 11.03
N LEU A 61 5.49 7.46 10.96
CA LEU A 61 6.49 8.52 11.06
C LEU A 61 7.23 8.71 9.74
N THR A 62 7.46 9.95 9.36
CA THR A 62 8.23 10.31 8.15
C THR A 62 9.13 11.50 8.43
N PHE A 63 10.21 11.66 7.65
CA PHE A 63 11.16 12.75 7.84
C PHE A 63 10.58 14.15 7.59
N THR A 64 9.55 14.28 6.74
CA THR A 64 8.96 15.59 6.39
C THR A 64 7.44 15.60 6.53
N LYS A 65 6.89 16.78 6.82
CA LYS A 65 5.43 16.99 6.86
C LYS A 65 4.77 16.67 5.50
N ALA A 66 5.45 16.98 4.39
CA ALA A 66 4.95 16.70 3.06
C ALA A 66 4.84 15.19 2.78
N ALA A 67 5.81 14.39 3.24
CA ALA A 67 5.76 12.93 3.12
C ALA A 67 4.61 12.33 3.95
N ALA A 68 4.43 12.79 5.19
CA ALA A 68 3.32 12.39 6.05
C ALA A 68 1.96 12.69 5.39
N ALA A 69 1.78 13.92 4.88
CA ALA A 69 0.54 14.32 4.21
C ALA A 69 0.26 13.47 2.96
N ASN A 70 1.29 13.20 2.15
CA ASN A 70 1.16 12.36 0.96
C ASN A 70 0.71 10.94 1.30
N MET A 71 1.28 10.33 2.35
CA MET A 71 0.85 9.03 2.84
C MET A 71 -0.62 9.02 3.25
N SER A 72 -1.05 9.98 4.07
CA SER A 72 -2.45 10.09 4.51
C SER A 72 -3.40 10.22 3.31
N ILE A 73 -3.08 11.09 2.36
CA ILE A 73 -3.88 11.27 1.13
C ILE A 73 -4.02 9.96 0.37
N ARG A 74 -2.94 9.18 0.24
CA ARG A 74 -2.99 7.88 -0.47
C ARG A 74 -3.90 6.88 0.23
N ILE A 75 -3.78 6.76 1.56
CA ILE A 75 -4.61 5.87 2.37
C ILE A 75 -6.09 6.26 2.23
N PHE A 76 -6.42 7.53 2.46
CA PHE A 76 -7.80 8.02 2.35
C PHE A 76 -8.37 7.87 0.95
N ARG A 77 -7.57 8.07 -0.09
CA ARG A 77 -8.02 7.85 -1.47
C ARG A 77 -8.36 6.38 -1.73
N THR A 78 -7.55 5.44 -1.25
CA THR A 78 -7.84 4.01 -1.40
C THR A 78 -9.12 3.63 -0.66
N LEU A 79 -9.21 3.99 0.63
CA LEU A 79 -10.39 3.69 1.44
C LEU A 79 -11.66 4.36 0.90
N GLY A 80 -11.56 5.64 0.51
CA GLY A 80 -12.67 6.39 -0.08
C GLY A 80 -13.16 5.76 -1.38
N ARG A 81 -12.26 5.24 -2.21
CA ARG A 81 -12.63 4.48 -3.40
C ARG A 81 -13.39 3.22 -3.04
N TRP A 82 -12.90 2.42 -2.09
CA TRP A 82 -13.52 1.16 -1.69
C TRP A 82 -14.95 1.32 -1.20
N VAL A 83 -15.24 2.39 -0.46
CA VAL A 83 -16.60 2.71 0.01
C VAL A 83 -17.59 2.96 -1.15
N THR A 84 -17.08 3.31 -2.34
CA THR A 84 -17.91 3.56 -3.53
C THR A 84 -18.02 2.36 -4.48
N LEU A 85 -17.27 1.27 -4.23
CA LEU A 85 -17.28 0.09 -5.09
C LEU A 85 -18.40 -0.87 -4.67
N GLY A 86 -19.02 -1.53 -5.65
CA GLY A 86 -19.88 -2.68 -5.39
C GLY A 86 -19.06 -3.94 -5.05
N ASP A 87 -19.69 -4.92 -4.41
CA ASP A 87 -19.03 -6.09 -3.80
C ASP A 87 -18.07 -6.84 -4.72
N ALA A 88 -18.46 -7.07 -5.99
CA ALA A 88 -17.62 -7.78 -6.95
C ALA A 88 -16.32 -7.02 -7.26
N ALA A 89 -16.43 -5.70 -7.44
CA ALA A 89 -15.27 -4.84 -7.73
C ALA A 89 -14.38 -4.67 -6.49
N LEU A 90 -14.99 -4.52 -5.31
CA LEU A 90 -14.27 -4.42 -4.05
C LEU A 90 -13.50 -5.72 -3.75
N SER A 91 -14.14 -6.87 -3.93
CA SER A 91 -13.51 -8.18 -3.73
C SER A 91 -12.29 -8.37 -4.62
N ALA A 92 -12.38 -7.96 -5.89
CA ALA A 92 -11.25 -8.01 -6.82
C ALA A 92 -10.08 -7.13 -6.36
N GLU A 93 -10.34 -5.96 -5.78
CA GLU A 93 -9.26 -5.10 -5.25
C GLU A 93 -8.63 -5.62 -3.96
N LEU A 94 -9.40 -6.29 -3.09
CA LEU A 94 -8.89 -6.82 -1.82
C LEU A 94 -8.00 -8.06 -2.01
N VAL A 95 -8.18 -8.80 -3.11
CA VAL A 95 -7.42 -10.02 -3.43
C VAL A 95 -6.18 -9.74 -4.28
N ALA A 96 -6.08 -8.55 -4.88
CA ALA A 96 -4.92 -8.10 -5.67
C ALA A 96 -3.71 -7.75 -4.79
#